data_AF-A0A239KZJ9-F1
#
_entry.id   AF-A0A239KZJ9-F1
#
_cell.length_a   1.000
_cell.length_b   1.000
_cell.length_c   1.000
_cell.angle_alpha   90.00
_cell.angle_beta   90.00
_cell.angle_gamma   90.00
#
_symmetry.space_group_name_H-M   'P 1'
#
loop_
_entity.id
_entity.type
_entity.pdbx_description
1 polymer ?
#
loop_
_entity_poly.entity_id
_entity_poly.type
_entity_poly.pdbx_seq_one_letter_code
_entity_poly.pdbx_strand_id
1 'polypeptide(L)'
;MELQTGLYRHYKGQHYRVLGVARHSESEETLVVYQALYGEFGLWVRPLSMFVEAVEVDGELVPRFALVTPESDPLGLTQVGSRES
;
A
#
# COMPACT_ATOMS: atom_id res chain seq x y z
N MET A 1 -9.92 10.11 3.12
CA MET A 1 -9.38 9.05 4.00
C MET A 1 -7.93 8.87 3.60
N GLU A 2 -6.99 9.14 4.51
CA GLU A 2 -5.57 8.93 4.24
C GLU A 2 -5.22 7.49 4.62
N LEU A 3 -4.62 6.76 3.68
CA LEU A 3 -4.07 5.42 3.94
C LEU A 3 -2.64 5.60 4.45
N GLN A 4 -2.34 5.03 5.62
CA GLN A 4 -1.00 5.04 6.19
C GLN A 4 -0.03 4.29 5.25
N THR A 5 1.08 4.92 4.87
CA THR A 5 2.17 4.23 4.16
C THR A 5 2.93 3.31 5.11
N GLY A 6 3.47 2.21 4.57
CA GLY A 6 4.26 1.25 5.35
C GLY A 6 4.11 -0.20 4.94
N LEU A 7 4.52 -1.11 5.82
CA LEU A 7 4.42 -2.55 5.66
C LEU A 7 3.01 -3.02 5.98
N TYR A 8 2.42 -3.77 5.06
CA TYR A 8 1.12 -4.42 5.18
C TYR A 8 1.23 -5.93 4.99
N ARG A 9 0.34 -6.68 5.62
CA ARG A 9 0.19 -8.12 5.43
C ARG A 9 -1.17 -8.42 4.85
N HIS A 10 -1.19 -9.11 3.71
CA HIS A 10 -2.43 -9.62 3.14
C HIS A 10 -2.95 -10.78 4.00
N TYR A 11 -4.27 -10.98 4.08
CA TYR A 11 -4.86 -12.07 4.87
C TYR A 11 -4.34 -13.47 4.47
N LYS A 12 -3.86 -13.64 3.23
CA LYS A 12 -3.19 -14.88 2.75
C LYS A 12 -1.73 -15.02 3.21
N GLY A 13 -1.21 -14.13 4.05
CA GLY A 13 0.09 -14.25 4.70
C GLY A 13 1.23 -13.43 4.09
N GLN A 14 1.16 -13.08 2.81
CA GLN A 14 2.23 -12.35 2.11
C GLN A 14 2.33 -10.88 2.53
N HIS A 15 3.55 -10.35 2.50
CA HIS A 15 3.86 -8.96 2.85
C HIS A 15 3.96 -8.07 1.61
N TYR A 16 3.53 -6.83 1.80
CA TYR A 16 3.51 -5.78 0.80
C TYR A 16 3.92 -4.46 1.44
N ARG A 17 4.55 -3.57 0.69
CA ARG A 17 4.83 -2.20 1.13
C ARG A 17 3.92 -1.23 0.40
N VAL A 18 3.07 -0.50 1.12
CA VAL A 18 2.28 0.61 0.58
C VAL A 18 3.19 1.82 0.45
N LEU A 19 3.32 2.31 -0.78
CA LEU A 19 4.15 3.46 -1.15
C LEU A 19 3.36 4.76 -1.06
N GLY A 20 2.05 4.69 -1.31
CA GLY A 20 1.15 5.84 -1.22
C GLY A 20 -0.18 5.59 -1.92
N VAL A 21 -0.96 6.66 -2.01
CA VAL A 21 -2.23 6.71 -2.73
C VAL A 21 -2.08 7.65 -3.91
N ALA A 22 -2.54 7.20 -5.08
CA ALA A 22 -2.56 7.97 -6.32
C ALA A 22 -4.00 8.19 -6.79
N ARG A 23 -4.20 9.17 -7.67
CA ARG A 23 -5.48 9.37 -8.38
C ARG A 23 -5.29 8.98 -9.85
N HIS A 24 -6.14 8.09 -10.34
CA HIS A 24 -6.16 7.71 -11.74
C HIS A 24 -6.62 8.91 -12.57
N SER A 25 -5.83 9.35 -13.55
CA SER A 25 -6.03 10.62 -14.26
C SER A 25 -7.33 10.66 -15.08
N GLU A 26 -7.73 9.52 -15.63
CA GLU A 26 -8.83 9.40 -16.58
C GLU A 26 -10.18 9.14 -15.89
N SER A 27 -10.16 8.45 -14.76
CA SER A 27 -11.39 8.07 -14.02
C SER A 27 -11.55 8.79 -12.68
N GLU A 28 -10.52 9.54 -12.27
CA GLU A 28 -10.41 10.14 -10.93
C GLU A 28 -10.48 9.14 -9.76
N GLU A 29 -10.40 7.83 -10.05
CA GLU A 29 -10.45 6.79 -9.03
C GLU A 29 -9.21 6.84 -8.13
N THR A 30 -9.42 6.67 -6.83
CA THR A 30 -8.34 6.62 -5.86
C THR A 30 -7.75 5.22 -5.81
N LEU A 31 -6.44 5.10 -6.08
CA LEU A 31 -5.70 3.84 -6.15
C LEU A 31 -4.60 3.79 -5.09
N VAL A 32 -4.36 2.62 -4.51
CA VAL A 32 -3.21 2.34 -3.66
C VAL A 32 -2.07 1.85 -4.53
N VAL A 33 -0.90 2.47 -4.41
CA VAL A 33 0.35 2.04 -5.05
C VAL A 33 1.17 1.26 -4.03
N TYR A 34 1.49 0.00 -4.33
CA TYR A 34 2.16 -0.88 -3.37
C TYR A 34 3.06 -1.92 -4.06
N GLN A 35 4.10 -2.35 -3.36
CA GLN A 35 5.09 -3.32 -3.84
C GLN A 35 4.91 -4.67 -3.14
N ALA A 36 4.95 -5.77 -3.89
CA ALA A 36 5.07 -7.10 -3.32
C ALA A 36 6.46 -7.30 -2.70
N LEU A 37 6.54 -7.87 -1.50
CA LEU A 37 7.84 -8.15 -0.84
C LEU A 37 8.24 -9.62 -0.97
N TYR A 38 7.87 -10.23 -2.09
CA TYR A 38 8.16 -11.63 -2.42
C TYR A 38 8.22 -11.79 -3.94
N GLY A 39 8.79 -12.92 -4.40
CA GLY A 39 8.95 -13.21 -5.82
C GLY A 39 9.83 -12.15 -6.50
N GLU A 40 9.32 -11.55 -7.58
CA GLU A 40 10.04 -10.54 -8.37
C GLU A 40 9.91 -9.11 -7.81
N PHE A 41 9.28 -8.94 -6.64
CA PHE A 41 9.11 -7.63 -6.00
C PHE A 41 8.36 -6.59 -6.85
N GLY A 42 7.39 -7.05 -7.63
CA GLY A 42 6.62 -6.22 -8.57
C GLY A 42 5.78 -5.13 -7.91
N LEU A 43 5.53 -4.06 -8.68
CA LEU A 43 4.71 -2.91 -8.30
C LEU A 43 3.27 -3.10 -8.80
N TRP A 44 2.30 -2.78 -7.93
CA TRP A 44 0.89 -2.98 -8.18
C TRP A 44 0.08 -1.73 -7.85
N VAL A 45 -1.06 -1.60 -8.52
CA VAL A 45 -2.12 -0.63 -8.17
C VAL A 45 -3.43 -1.36 -7.91
N ARG A 46 -4.24 -0.85 -6.99
CA ARG A 46 -5.58 -1.40 -6.68
C ARG A 46 -6.50 -0.27 -6.21
N PRO A 47 -7.80 -0.28 -6.53
CA PRO A 47 -8.76 0.64 -5.95
C PRO A 47 -8.66 0.70 -4.42
N LEU A 48 -8.65 1.92 -3.87
CA LEU A 48 -8.55 2.13 -2.43
C LEU A 48 -9.68 1.44 -1.67
N SER A 49 -10.91 1.54 -2.19
CA SER A 49 -12.10 0.87 -1.64
C SER A 49 -11.88 -0.63 -1.48
N MET A 50 -11.33 -1.30 -2.50
CA MET A 50 -11.05 -2.73 -2.47
C MET A 50 -9.81 -3.10 -1.65
N PHE A 51 -8.91 -2.15 -1.40
CA PHE A 51 -7.71 -2.38 -0.60
C PHE A 51 -8.03 -2.36 0.90
N VAL A 52 -8.83 -1.38 1.36
CA VAL A 52 -9.21 -1.22 2.77
C VAL A 52 -10.39 -2.10 3.20
N GLU A 53 -10.97 -2.83 2.25
CA GLU A 53 -12.10 -3.73 2.47
C GLU A 53 -11.75 -4.83 3.49
N ALA A 54 -12.74 -5.26 4.27
CA ALA A 54 -12.66 -6.49 5.04
C ALA A 54 -13.11 -7.69 4.20
N VAL A 55 -12.58 -8.86 4.49
CA VAL A 55 -12.96 -10.13 3.87
C VAL A 55 -13.33 -11.13 4.95
N GLU A 56 -14.25 -12.04 4.63
CA GLU A 56 -14.59 -13.15 5.52
C GLU A 56 -13.54 -14.27 5.37
N VAL A 57 -12.93 -14.66 6.49
CA VAL A 57 -11.97 -15.76 6.60
C VAL A 57 -12.38 -16.58 7.81
N ASP A 58 -12.70 -17.85 7.61
CA ASP A 58 -13.13 -18.78 8.66
C ASP A 58 -14.31 -18.25 9.52
N GLY A 59 -15.23 -17.49 8.89
CA GLY A 59 -16.40 -16.89 9.55
C GLY A 59 -16.12 -15.57 10.26
N GLU A 60 -14.90 -15.04 10.21
CA GLU A 60 -14.52 -13.76 10.79
C GLU A 60 -14.23 -12.72 9.71
N LEU A 61 -14.70 -11.47 9.90
CA LEU A 61 -14.36 -10.35 9.03
C LEU A 61 -13.00 -9.76 9.43
N VAL A 62 -12.02 -9.91 8.55
CA VAL A 62 -10.65 -9.39 8.76
C VAL A 62 -10.25 -8.41 7.66
N PRO A 63 -9.38 -7.41 7.92
CA PRO A 63 -8.87 -6.54 6.87
C PRO A 63 -8.20 -7.35 5.76
N ARG A 64 -8.51 -7.05 4.49
CA ARG A 64 -7.84 -7.69 3.35
C ARG A 64 -6.32 -7.47 3.40
N PHE A 65 -5.92 -6.25 3.78
CA PHE A 65 -4.55 -5.86 4.08
C PHE A 65 -4.50 -5.20 5.46
N ALA A 66 -3.77 -5.81 6.40
CA ALA A 66 -3.56 -5.26 7.73
C ALA A 66 -2.22 -4.50 7.79
N LEU A 67 -2.21 -3.28 8.34
CA LEU A 67 -0.98 -2.55 8.60
C LEU A 67 -0.15 -3.30 9.66
N VAL A 68 1.13 -3.52 9.36
CA VAL A 68 2.11 -4.12 10.27
C VAL A 68 2.98 -3.04 10.89
N THR A 69 3.58 -2.19 10.05
CA THR A 69 4.50 -1.14 10.48
C THR A 69 4.33 0.11 9.61
N PRO A 70 4.11 1.31 10.17
CA PRO A 70 4.08 2.53 9.39
C PRO A 70 5.50 2.90 8.88
N GLU A 71 5.59 3.43 7.66
CA GLU A 71 6.82 4.01 7.10
C GLU A 71 6.50 5.42 6.58
N SER A 72 7.23 6.44 7.05
CA SER A 72 6.95 7.84 6.70
C SER A 72 7.45 8.27 5.32
N ASP A 73 8.45 7.57 4.77
CA ASP A 73 9.01 7.86 3.45
C ASP A 73 9.42 6.57 2.72
N PRO A 74 8.46 5.73 2.30
CA PRO A 74 8.74 4.47 1.63
C PRO A 74 9.37 4.65 0.24
N LEU A 75 9.27 5.86 -0.34
CA LEU A 75 9.83 6.19 -1.66
C LEU A 75 11.16 6.97 -1.58
N GLY A 76 11.61 7.35 -0.38
CA GLY A 76 12.83 8.15 -0.21
C GLY A 76 12.72 9.57 -0.78
N LEU A 77 11.52 10.09 -1.04
CA LEU A 77 11.31 11.37 -1.70
C LEU A 77 11.62 12.56 -0.80
N THR A 78 11.68 12.36 0.52
CA THR A 78 11.94 13.45 1.47
C THR A 78 13.41 13.88 1.54
N GLN A 79 14.34 13.12 0.96
CA GLN A 79 15.79 13.38 1.04
C GLN A 79 16.41 14.05 -0.22
N VAL A 80 15.62 14.39 -1.24
CA VAL A 80 16.16 14.91 -2.52
C VAL A 80 16.52 16.41 -2.47
N GLY A 81 16.45 17.06 -1.31
CA GLY A 81 16.75 18.50 -1.15
C GLY A 81 18.16 18.88 -0.71
N SER A 82 19.13 17.96 -0.65
CA SER A 82 20.44 18.25 -0.05
C SER A 82 21.62 17.58 -0.73
N ARG A 83 21.75 17.74 -2.05
CA ARG A 83 23.02 17.54 -2.77
C ARG A 83 23.15 18.53 -3.92
N GLU A 84 23.39 19.79 -3.57
CA GLU A 84 24.12 20.71 -4.45
C GLU A 84 25.34 21.21 -3.65
N SER A 85 26.54 20.87 -4.14
CA SER A 85 27.83 21.43 -3.76
C SER A 85 28.70 21.46 -5.00
#